data_AF-A0A2H0SAX1-F1
#
_entry.id   AF-A0A2H0SAX1-F1
#
_cell.length_a   1.000
_cell.length_b   1.000
_cell.length_c   1.000
_cell.angle_alpha   90.00
_cell.angle_beta   90.00
_cell.angle_gamma   90.00
#
_symmetry.space_group_name_H-M   'P 1'
#
loop_
_entity.id
_entity.type
_entity.pdbx_description
1 polymer ?
#
loop_
_entity_poly.entity_id
_entity_poly.type
_entity_poly.pdbx_seq_one_letter_code
_entity_poly.pdbx_strand_id
1 'polypeptide(L)'
;MNTTLFDTAFLKEQKQILSARKVKLEEDLAARGTKKASDPNDYRTTYQEYGDDEESNAAEYAQTETNLGVVEKLEDELKKVSAALGRIESGTYGVDIKSGKPIRIERLKANPAAETDIILT
;
A
#
# COMPACT_ATOMS: atom_id res chain seq x y z
N MET A 1 -1.76 -31.30 0.86
CA MET A 1 -1.76 -30.63 2.19
C MET A 1 -1.13 -29.26 1.97
N ASN A 2 -1.87 -28.17 2.16
CA ASN A 2 -1.28 -26.82 2.09
C ASN A 2 -0.51 -26.59 3.40
N THR A 3 0.79 -26.86 3.37
CA THR A 3 1.68 -26.61 4.50
C THR A 3 1.93 -25.11 4.56
N THR A 4 1.24 -24.41 5.46
CA THR A 4 1.45 -22.97 5.65
C THR A 4 2.86 -22.74 6.21
N LEU A 5 3.61 -21.83 5.57
CA LEU A 5 5.03 -21.55 5.89
C LEU A 5 5.23 -20.96 7.29
N PHE A 6 4.17 -20.34 7.83
CA PHE A 6 4.13 -19.72 9.14
C PHE A 6 2.97 -20.29 9.95
N ASP A 7 3.05 -20.17 11.27
CA ASP A 7 1.97 -20.58 12.17
C ASP A 7 0.75 -19.64 12.08
N THR A 8 -0.39 -20.16 12.53
CA THR A 8 -1.69 -19.45 12.47
C THR A 8 -1.69 -18.17 13.32
N ALA A 9 -0.95 -18.13 14.42
CA ALA A 9 -0.91 -16.96 15.30
C ALA A 9 -0.18 -15.80 14.60
N PHE A 10 0.96 -16.08 13.98
CA PHE A 10 1.70 -15.12 13.18
C PHE A 10 0.87 -14.61 12.00
N LEU A 11 0.23 -15.50 11.24
CA LEU A 11 -0.62 -15.09 10.10
C LEU A 11 -1.78 -14.20 10.54
N LYS A 12 -2.39 -14.49 11.70
CA LYS A 12 -3.45 -13.67 12.28
C LYS A 12 -2.94 -12.27 12.67
N GLU A 13 -1.77 -12.21 13.30
CA GLU A 13 -1.12 -10.94 13.67
C GLU A 13 -0.81 -10.11 12.42
N GLN A 14 -0.18 -10.71 11.40
CA GLN A 14 0.14 -10.01 10.15
C GLN A 14 -1.13 -9.53 9.44
N LYS A 15 -2.19 -10.34 9.41
CA LYS A 15 -3.49 -9.93 8.85
C LYS A 15 -4.08 -8.72 9.58
N GLN A 16 -3.99 -8.68 10.91
CA GLN A 16 -4.49 -7.55 11.68
C GLN A 16 -3.71 -6.26 11.39
N ILE A 17 -2.38 -6.34 11.33
CA ILE A 17 -1.51 -5.19 11.02
C ILE A 17 -1.80 -4.67 9.60
N LEU A 18 -1.88 -5.57 8.61
CA LEU A 18 -2.15 -5.22 7.22
C LEU A 18 -3.54 -4.61 7.04
N SER A 19 -4.58 -5.17 7.66
CA SER A 19 -5.94 -4.61 7.60
C SER A 19 -6.01 -3.22 8.23
N ALA A 20 -5.35 -3.01 9.38
CA ALA A 20 -5.29 -1.69 10.00
C ALA A 20 -4.53 -0.68 9.13
N ARG A 21 -3.44 -1.10 8.49
CA ARG A 21 -2.69 -0.26 7.55
C ARG A 21 -3.51 0.08 6.31
N LYS A 22 -4.26 -0.88 5.77
CA LYS A 22 -5.16 -0.68 4.64
C LYS A 22 -6.18 0.43 4.93
N VAL A 23 -6.88 0.35 6.06
CA VAL A 23 -7.88 1.36 6.46
C VAL A 23 -7.24 2.75 6.52
N LYS A 24 -6.08 2.89 7.17
CA LYS A 24 -5.37 4.17 7.23
C LYS A 24 -4.98 4.72 5.85
N LEU A 25 -4.50 3.86 4.95
CA LEU A 25 -4.14 4.25 3.58
C LEU A 25 -5.38 4.71 2.80
N GLU A 26 -6.51 4.01 2.93
CA GLU A 26 -7.76 4.38 2.29
C GLU A 26 -8.31 5.72 2.82
N GLU A 27 -8.17 5.99 4.12
CA GLU A 27 -8.49 7.28 4.75
C GLU A 27 -7.57 8.40 4.26
N ASP A 28 -6.25 8.16 4.23
CA ASP A 28 -5.25 9.12 3.77
C ASP A 28 -5.44 9.49 2.29
N LEU A 29 -5.80 8.52 1.46
CA LEU A 29 -6.10 8.72 0.05
C LEU A 29 -7.44 9.44 -0.14
N ALA A 30 -8.48 9.10 0.63
CA ALA A 30 -9.77 9.79 0.58
C ALA A 30 -9.67 11.26 1.01
N ALA A 31 -8.75 11.60 1.90
CA ALA A 31 -8.49 12.99 2.31
C ALA A 31 -7.80 13.84 1.21
N ARG A 32 -7.16 13.19 0.22
CA ARG A 32 -6.31 13.84 -0.79
C ARG A 32 -6.82 13.67 -2.22
N GLY A 33 -7.86 12.86 -2.40
CA GLY A 33 -8.36 12.48 -3.70
C GLY A 33 -9.72 11.80 -3.64
N THR A 34 -10.31 11.61 -4.81
CA THR A 34 -11.54 10.86 -4.97
C THR A 34 -11.24 9.49 -5.54
N LYS A 35 -11.82 8.46 -4.91
CA LYS A 35 -11.71 7.07 -5.35
C LYS A 35 -12.32 6.91 -6.75
N LYS A 36 -11.61 6.28 -7.67
CA LYS A 36 -12.12 6.04 -9.02
C LYS A 36 -13.15 4.91 -8.97
N ALA A 37 -14.28 5.10 -9.64
CA ALA A 37 -15.38 4.13 -9.60
C ALA A 37 -15.02 2.75 -10.18
N SER A 38 -13.99 2.67 -11.04
CA SER A 38 -13.59 1.45 -11.74
C SER A 38 -12.58 0.57 -11.00
N ASP A 39 -11.78 1.11 -10.08
CA ASP A 39 -10.78 0.36 -9.31
C ASP A 39 -10.70 0.90 -7.87
N PRO A 40 -10.99 0.08 -6.86
CA PRO A 40 -10.95 0.51 -5.46
C PRO A 40 -9.54 0.80 -4.92
N ASN A 41 -8.48 0.61 -5.71
CA ASN A 41 -7.11 0.99 -5.37
C ASN A 41 -6.57 2.17 -6.22
N ASP A 42 -7.40 2.78 -7.08
CA ASP A 42 -7.05 3.94 -7.93
C ASP A 42 -7.80 5.19 -7.40
N TYR A 43 -7.04 6.21 -7.02
CA TYR A 43 -7.45 7.47 -6.41
C TYR A 43 -6.95 8.63 -7.26
N ARG A 44 -7.87 9.51 -7.68
CA ARG A 44 -7.52 10.73 -8.41
C ARG A 44 -7.32 11.87 -7.43
N THR A 45 -6.17 12.54 -7.49
CA THR A 45 -5.96 13.80 -6.78
C THR A 45 -7.05 14.80 -7.12
N THR A 46 -7.62 15.43 -6.10
CA THR A 46 -8.53 16.57 -6.27
C THR A 46 -7.71 17.84 -6.47
N TYR A 47 -8.05 18.62 -7.50
CA TYR A 47 -7.51 19.98 -7.67
C TYR A 47 -8.10 20.88 -6.58
N GLN A 48 -7.25 21.63 -5.88
CA GLN A 48 -7.68 22.71 -4.98
C GLN A 48 -7.51 24.03 -5.71
N GLU A 49 -8.58 24.82 -5.81
CA GLU A 49 -8.57 26.16 -6.40
C GLU A 49 -8.38 27.19 -5.27
N TYR A 50 -7.31 27.99 -5.36
CA TYR A 50 -6.90 29.00 -4.38
C TYR A 50 -7.18 30.43 -4.89
N GLY A 51 -7.24 30.65 -6.21
CA GLY A 51 -7.57 31.94 -6.81
C GLY A 51 -7.06 32.11 -8.25
N ASP A 52 -7.54 33.13 -8.95
CA ASP A 52 -7.34 33.35 -10.38
C ASP A 52 -6.15 34.26 -10.75
N ASP A 53 -5.36 34.71 -9.76
CA ASP A 53 -4.11 35.46 -9.97
C ASP A 53 -2.89 34.55 -10.23
N GLU A 54 -1.79 35.11 -10.75
CA GLU A 54 -0.59 34.34 -11.11
C GLU A 54 0.09 33.67 -9.90
N GLU A 55 0.03 34.29 -8.72
CA GLU A 55 0.63 33.75 -7.49
C GLU A 55 -0.20 32.58 -6.95
N SER A 56 -1.53 32.71 -6.97
CA SER A 56 -2.48 31.64 -6.66
C SER A 56 -2.36 30.47 -7.63
N ASN A 57 -2.27 30.71 -8.94
CA ASN A 57 -2.04 29.66 -9.95
C ASN A 57 -0.70 28.93 -9.71
N ALA A 58 0.39 29.64 -9.45
CA ALA A 58 1.69 29.00 -9.17
C ALA A 58 1.63 28.13 -7.90
N ALA A 59 0.94 28.59 -6.85
CA ALA A 59 0.71 27.84 -5.63
C ALA A 59 -0.18 26.59 -5.87
N GLU A 60 -1.23 26.71 -6.67
CA GLU A 60 -2.11 25.61 -7.10
C GLU A 60 -1.35 24.48 -7.81
N TYR A 61 -0.51 24.84 -8.79
CA TYR A 61 0.31 23.88 -9.51
C TYR A 61 1.29 23.15 -8.59
N ALA A 62 2.03 23.89 -7.75
CA ALA A 62 3.01 23.29 -6.83
C ALA A 62 2.35 22.37 -5.78
N GLN A 63 1.19 22.78 -5.24
CA GLN A 63 0.41 21.98 -4.30
C GLN A 63 -0.15 20.72 -4.97
N THR A 64 -0.62 20.83 -6.22
CA THR A 64 -1.16 19.70 -6.99
C THR A 64 -0.07 18.68 -7.35
N GLU A 65 1.10 19.11 -7.82
CA GLU A 65 2.22 18.21 -8.10
C GLU A 65 2.71 17.49 -6.84
N THR A 66 2.79 18.22 -5.72
CA THR A 66 3.14 17.63 -4.42
C THR A 66 2.10 16.60 -3.98
N ASN A 67 0.81 16.92 -4.12
CA ASN A 67 -0.28 16.01 -3.78
C ASN A 67 -0.29 14.76 -4.67
N LEU A 68 0.04 14.89 -5.96
CA LEU A 68 0.13 13.76 -6.89
C LEU A 68 1.20 12.76 -6.47
N GLY A 69 2.42 13.23 -6.21
CA GLY A 69 3.50 12.34 -5.77
C GLY A 69 3.23 11.67 -4.42
N VAL A 70 2.43 12.29 -3.54
CA VAL A 70 1.97 11.68 -2.28
C VAL A 70 0.91 10.62 -2.54
N VAL A 71 -0.09 10.91 -3.39
CA VAL A 71 -1.15 9.96 -3.74
C VAL A 71 -0.57 8.72 -4.41
N GLU A 72 0.29 8.85 -5.41
CA GLU A 72 0.92 7.72 -6.10
C GLU A 72 1.64 6.78 -5.12
N LYS A 73 2.38 7.33 -4.15
CA LYS A 73 3.07 6.54 -3.12
C LYS A 73 2.10 5.79 -2.21
N LEU A 74 1.01 6.44 -1.81
CA LEU A 74 -0.02 5.84 -0.96
C LEU A 74 -0.78 4.73 -1.70
N GLU A 75 -1.07 4.92 -2.99
CA GLU A 75 -1.69 3.90 -3.86
C GLU A 75 -0.78 2.68 -4.02
N ASP A 76 0.51 2.90 -4.30
CA ASP A 76 1.51 1.83 -4.42
C ASP A 76 1.61 1.01 -3.14
N GLU A 77 1.55 1.67 -1.98
CA GLU A 77 1.53 0.99 -0.69
C GLU A 77 0.22 0.22 -0.47
N LEU A 78 -0.93 0.82 -0.79
CA LEU A 78 -2.24 0.20 -0.68
C LEU A 78 -2.32 -1.07 -1.54
N LYS A 79 -1.78 -1.03 -2.75
CA LYS A 79 -1.68 -2.18 -3.66
C LYS A 79 -0.87 -3.31 -3.03
N LYS A 80 0.30 -3.02 -2.45
CA LYS A 80 1.15 -4.02 -1.77
C LYS A 80 0.47 -4.62 -0.54
N VAL A 81 -0.21 -3.80 0.26
CA VAL A 81 -0.96 -4.25 1.44
C VAL A 81 -2.14 -5.14 1.04
N SER A 82 -2.93 -4.71 0.05
CA SER A 82 -4.04 -5.51 -0.50
C SER A 82 -3.55 -6.84 -1.09
N ALA A 83 -2.43 -6.82 -1.83
CA ALA A 83 -1.83 -8.04 -2.36
C ALA A 83 -1.35 -8.98 -1.24
N ALA A 84 -0.75 -8.44 -0.17
CA ALA A 84 -0.33 -9.22 0.99
C ALA A 84 -1.51 -9.90 1.71
N LEU A 85 -2.63 -9.19 1.89
CA LEU A 85 -3.86 -9.77 2.42
C LEU A 85 -4.40 -10.90 1.53
N GLY A 86 -4.41 -10.71 0.20
CA GLY A 86 -4.78 -11.76 -0.75
C GLY A 86 -3.86 -12.99 -0.70
N ARG A 87 -2.55 -12.78 -0.45
CA ARG A 87 -1.60 -13.88 -0.22
C ARG A 87 -1.87 -14.63 1.08
N ILE A 88 -2.32 -13.96 2.13
CA ILE A 88 -2.74 -14.62 3.38
C ILE A 88 -3.96 -15.51 3.12
N GLU A 89 -4.94 -15.01 2.37
CA GLU A 89 -6.19 -15.74 2.06
C GLU A 89 -5.97 -16.93 1.13
N SER A 90 -5.05 -16.80 0.17
CA SER A 90 -4.67 -17.90 -0.73
C SER A 90 -3.64 -18.87 -0.13
N GLY A 91 -3.09 -18.58 1.06
CA GLY A 91 -2.09 -19.42 1.73
C GLY A 91 -0.68 -19.31 1.14
N THR A 92 -0.38 -18.26 0.36
CA THR A 92 0.92 -18.02 -0.29
C THR A 92 1.75 -16.92 0.39
N TYR A 93 1.29 -16.43 1.55
CA TYR A 93 1.94 -15.34 2.27
C TYR A 93 3.36 -15.70 2.73
N GLY A 94 4.27 -14.73 2.53
CA GLY A 94 5.68 -14.83 2.86
C GLY A 94 6.49 -15.76 1.95
N VAL A 95 5.98 -16.07 0.75
CA VAL A 95 6.77 -16.60 -0.36
C VAL A 95 7.21 -15.43 -1.24
N ASP A 96 8.51 -15.35 -1.51
CA ASP A 96 9.11 -14.34 -2.38
C ASP A 96 8.59 -14.48 -3.81
N ILE A 97 7.99 -13.42 -4.35
CA ILE A 97 7.33 -13.47 -5.67
C ILE A 97 8.31 -13.61 -6.85
N LYS A 98 9.60 -13.35 -6.64
CA LYS A 98 10.64 -13.45 -7.68
C LYS A 98 11.34 -14.81 -7.63
N SER A 99 11.71 -15.26 -6.43
CA SER A 99 12.52 -16.47 -6.25
C SER A 99 11.72 -17.71 -5.86
N GLY A 100 10.47 -17.54 -5.41
CA GLY A 100 9.65 -18.62 -4.86
C GLY A 100 10.12 -19.14 -3.50
N LYS A 101 11.13 -18.52 -2.89
CA LYS A 101 11.70 -18.94 -1.60
C LYS A 101 10.97 -18.28 -0.43
N PRO A 102 11.03 -18.84 0.79
CA PRO A 102 10.56 -18.19 2.00
C PRO A 102 11.19 -16.81 2.20
N ILE A 103 10.37 -15.80 2.49
CA ILE A 103 10.81 -14.50 3.01
C ILE A 103 11.10 -14.68 4.50
N ARG A 104 12.27 -14.20 4.95
CA ARG A 104 12.63 -14.23 6.38
C ARG A 104 11.56 -13.56 7.26
N ILE A 105 11.26 -14.21 8.38
CA ILE A 105 10.22 -13.75 9.32
C ILE A 105 10.54 -12.37 9.87
N GLU A 106 11.82 -12.04 10.07
CA GLU A 106 12.27 -10.72 10.53
C GLU A 106 11.90 -9.62 9.52
N ARG A 107 11.98 -9.94 8.22
CA ARG A 107 11.58 -9.00 7.16
C ARG A 107 10.08 -8.78 7.17
N LEU A 108 9.28 -9.83 7.34
CA LEU A 108 7.83 -9.73 7.41
C LEU A 108 7.38 -8.99 8.68
N LYS A 109 8.05 -9.18 9.81
CA LYS A 109 7.81 -8.40 11.03
C LYS A 109 8.11 -6.92 10.83
N ALA A 110 9.19 -6.58 10.11
CA ALA A 110 9.54 -5.20 9.81
C ALA A 110 8.65 -4.56 8.73
N ASN A 111 8.26 -5.33 7.72
CA ASN A 111 7.36 -4.92 6.65
C ASN A 111 6.42 -6.08 6.27
N PRO A 112 5.21 -6.11 6.86
CA PRO A 112 4.22 -7.17 6.60
C PRO A 112 3.76 -7.25 5.14
N ALA A 113 3.93 -6.18 4.36
CA ALA A 113 3.56 -6.13 2.96
C ALA A 113 4.70 -6.55 2.01
N ALA A 114 5.86 -6.98 2.54
CA ALA A 114 7.01 -7.35 1.73
C ALA A 114 6.67 -8.48 0.74
N GLU A 115 7.04 -8.28 -0.52
CA GLU A 115 6.81 -9.24 -1.61
C GLU A 115 8.06 -10.06 -1.95
N THR A 116 9.22 -9.58 -1.52
CA THR A 116 10.53 -10.19 -1.79
C THR A 116 11.41 -10.12 -0.56
N ASP A 117 12.28 -11.10 -0.38
CA ASP A 117 13.36 -11.01 0.59
C ASP A 117 14.50 -10.13 0.04
N ILE A 118 15.23 -9.49 0.95
CA ILE A 118 16.43 -8.72 0.61
C ILE A 118 17.63 -9.56 1.00
N ILE A 119 18.32 -10.15 0.04
CA ILE A 119 19.65 -10.67 0.31
C ILE A 119 20.53 -9.44 0.60
N LEU A 120 20.91 -9.27 1.87
CA LEU A 120 22.00 -8.36 2.23
C LEU A 120 23.28 -9.06 1.75
N THR A 121 23.61 -8.85 0.48
CA THR A 121 24.94 -9.11 -0.08
C THR A 121 25.86 -7.94 0.19
#